data_AF-A0A2E0WMH3-F1
#
_entry.id   AF-A0A2E0WMH3-F1
#
_cell.length_a   1.000
_cell.length_b   1.000
_cell.length_c   1.000
_cell.angle_alpha   90.00
_cell.angle_beta   90.00
_cell.angle_gamma   90.00
#
_symmetry.space_group_name_H-M   'P 1'
#
loop_
_entity.id
_entity.type
_entity.pdbx_description
1 polymer ?
#
loop_
_entity_poly.entity_id
_entity_poly.type
_entity_poly.pdbx_seq_one_letter_code
_entity_poly.pdbx_strand_id
1 'polypeptide(L)'
;MELRSLACKFMALAAAALLGVAGCATNYEQLGGEPPAVTQSPDYVIGPGDSVNIFVWRNPELSSTVPVRPDGRITTPLIEDIQASGRTPTELARVMEEKLATYVKNPVVTVMVTSFQGTYDSQIRVVGQASDPKIIPYRDGMTLLDVMIAVGGLTDFAAGNRATVVRRVDGESRQFNVRIDDLINGGDIRANVGMMPGDILIIPEAWF
;
A
#
# COMPACT_ATOMS: atom_id res chain seq x y z
N MET A 1 -27.15 2.80 -69.24
CA MET A 1 -26.96 3.83 -68.21
C MET A 1 -27.15 3.27 -66.78
N GLU A 2 -27.14 1.94 -66.58
CA GLU A 2 -27.51 1.30 -65.29
C GLU A 2 -26.32 0.76 -64.48
N LEU A 3 -25.12 0.61 -65.07
CA LEU A 3 -23.98 -0.04 -64.38
C LEU A 3 -23.20 0.88 -63.42
N ARG A 4 -23.42 2.19 -63.47
CA ARG A 4 -22.71 3.17 -62.60
C ARG A 4 -23.42 3.43 -61.26
N SER A 5 -24.72 3.11 -61.16
CA SER A 5 -25.53 3.34 -59.95
C SER A 5 -25.29 2.28 -58.86
N LEU A 6 -24.98 1.04 -59.25
CA LEU A 6 -24.73 -0.05 -58.30
C LEU A 6 -23.39 0.07 -57.56
N ALA A 7 -22.34 0.56 -58.24
CA ALA A 7 -21.02 0.75 -57.64
C ALA A 7 -21.03 1.81 -56.53
N CYS A 8 -21.85 2.87 -56.68
CA CYS A 8 -21.97 3.93 -55.68
C CYS A 8 -22.74 3.48 -54.43
N LYS A 9 -23.70 2.54 -54.57
CA LYS A 9 -24.45 1.97 -53.45
C LYS A 9 -23.65 0.95 -52.65
N PHE A 10 -22.78 0.17 -53.31
CA PHE A 10 -21.86 -0.75 -52.62
C PHE A 10 -20.73 -0.03 -51.88
N MET A 11 -20.27 1.12 -52.41
CA MET A 11 -19.23 1.93 -51.75
C MET A 11 -19.77 2.65 -50.49
N ALA A 12 -21.06 2.98 -50.46
CA ALA A 12 -21.71 3.59 -49.30
C ALA A 12 -21.99 2.59 -48.15
N LEU A 13 -22.26 1.31 -48.45
CA LEU A 13 -22.45 0.29 -47.42
C LEU A 13 -21.14 -0.15 -46.76
N ALA A 14 -20.02 -0.11 -47.48
CA ALA A 14 -18.70 -0.43 -46.92
C ALA A 14 -18.18 0.66 -45.96
N ALA A 15 -18.57 1.92 -46.17
CA ALA A 15 -18.17 3.04 -45.30
C ALA A 15 -18.97 3.09 -43.98
N ALA A 16 -20.19 2.55 -43.95
CA ALA A 16 -21.03 2.54 -42.75
C ALA A 16 -20.68 1.42 -41.74
N ALA A 17 -19.95 0.38 -42.17
CA ALA A 17 -19.56 -0.74 -41.30
C ALA A 17 -18.25 -0.50 -40.52
N LEU A 18 -17.55 0.62 -40.76
CA LEU A 18 -16.25 0.94 -40.15
C LEU A 18 -16.34 1.89 -38.93
N LEU A 19 -17.53 2.35 -38.56
CA LEU A 19 -17.73 3.34 -37.48
C LEU A 19 -18.25 2.75 -36.15
N GLY A 20 -18.36 1.42 -36.04
CA GLY A 20 -19.07 0.75 -34.94
C GLY A 20 -18.20 0.12 -33.84
N VAL A 21 -16.89 0.34 -33.81
CA VAL A 21 -16.01 -0.24 -32.78
C VAL A 21 -15.25 0.85 -32.04
N ALA A 22 -15.98 1.78 -31.42
CA ALA A 22 -15.46 2.50 -30.26
C ALA A 22 -15.54 1.54 -29.06
N GLY A 23 -14.62 0.58 -29.04
CA GLY A 23 -14.43 -0.31 -27.90
C GLY A 23 -14.19 0.55 -26.65
N CYS A 24 -14.82 0.16 -25.55
CA CYS A 24 -14.61 0.73 -24.24
C CYS A 24 -13.12 0.60 -23.87
N ALA A 25 -12.31 1.60 -24.23
CA ALA A 25 -10.99 1.77 -23.66
C ALA A 25 -11.24 2.23 -22.22
N THR A 26 -11.19 1.29 -21.29
CA THR A 26 -11.06 1.59 -19.87
C THR A 26 -9.73 2.32 -19.72
N ASN A 27 -9.76 3.65 -19.79
CA ASN A 27 -8.60 4.50 -19.60
C ASN A 27 -8.20 4.41 -18.11
N TYR A 28 -7.27 3.52 -17.84
CA TYR A 28 -6.53 3.53 -16.59
C TYR A 28 -5.54 4.70 -16.62
N GLU A 29 -5.43 5.45 -15.52
CA GLU A 29 -4.38 6.44 -15.39
C GLU A 29 -3.04 5.70 -15.25
N GLN A 30 -2.05 6.07 -16.06
CA GLN A 30 -0.70 5.53 -15.93
C GLN A 30 0.01 6.28 -14.80
N LEU A 31 0.50 5.56 -13.79
CA LEU A 31 1.39 6.15 -12.79
C LEU A 31 2.67 6.61 -13.48
N GLY A 32 2.94 7.92 -13.41
CA GLY A 32 4.19 8.49 -13.92
C GLY A 32 5.39 7.96 -13.14
N GLY A 33 6.53 7.80 -13.84
CA GLY A 33 7.79 7.28 -13.29
C GLY A 33 8.63 8.32 -12.54
N GLU A 34 8.04 9.43 -12.10
CA GLU A 34 8.74 10.38 -11.24
C GLU A 34 8.63 9.87 -9.80
N PRO A 35 9.75 9.53 -9.12
CA PRO A 35 9.71 9.19 -7.70
C PRO A 35 9.05 10.35 -6.96
N PRO A 36 8.04 10.10 -6.11
CA PRO A 36 7.44 11.18 -5.35
C PRO A 36 8.54 11.91 -4.58
N ALA A 37 8.57 13.24 -4.69
CA ALA A 37 9.41 14.07 -3.83
C ALA A 37 9.20 13.62 -2.39
N VAL A 38 10.30 13.45 -1.63
CA VAL A 38 10.31 12.99 -0.24
C VAL A 38 9.46 13.95 0.59
N THR A 39 8.16 13.68 0.62
CA THR A 39 7.20 14.33 1.49
C THR A 39 7.44 13.68 2.81
N GLN A 40 7.80 14.47 3.84
CA GLN A 40 8.08 13.97 5.18
C GLN A 40 7.06 12.89 5.52
N SER A 41 7.55 11.65 5.68
CA SER A 41 6.69 10.51 5.92
C SER A 41 5.85 10.83 7.16
N PRO A 42 4.52 10.68 7.10
CA PRO A 42 3.68 10.97 8.24
C PRO A 42 4.19 10.20 9.46
N ASP A 43 4.21 10.86 10.62
CA ASP A 43 4.67 10.25 11.87
C ASP A 43 3.94 8.92 12.09
N TYR A 44 4.69 7.90 12.53
CA TYR A 44 4.11 6.59 12.75
C TYR A 44 3.02 6.64 13.81
N VAL A 45 1.84 6.15 13.44
CA VAL A 45 0.69 6.03 14.34
C VAL A 45 0.60 4.57 14.79
N ILE A 46 0.57 4.36 16.12
CA ILE A 46 0.48 3.04 16.71
C ILE A 46 -0.84 2.38 16.32
N GLY A 47 -0.77 1.10 15.95
CA GLY A 47 -1.90 0.28 15.53
C GLY A 47 -2.09 -0.97 16.40
N PRO A 48 -3.29 -1.57 16.39
CA PRO A 48 -3.50 -2.89 16.99
C PRO A 48 -2.55 -3.93 16.38
N GLY A 49 -1.96 -4.79 17.22
CA GLY A 49 -0.99 -5.80 16.80
C GLY A 49 0.47 -5.35 16.84
N ASP A 50 0.74 -4.06 16.99
CA ASP A 50 2.11 -3.58 17.21
C ASP A 50 2.66 -4.06 18.56
N SER A 51 3.98 -4.10 18.68
CA SER A 51 4.64 -4.26 19.99
C SER A 51 5.37 -2.99 20.36
N VAL A 52 5.18 -2.55 21.60
CA VAL A 52 5.71 -1.30 22.12
C VAL A 52 6.61 -1.63 23.31
N ASN A 53 7.87 -1.19 23.25
CA ASN A 53 8.78 -1.17 24.37
C ASN A 53 8.65 0.15 25.12
N ILE A 54 8.39 0.04 26.41
CA ILE A 54 8.15 1.16 27.30
C ILE A 54 9.30 1.16 28.30
N PHE A 55 9.99 2.29 28.36
CA PHE A 55 11.13 2.49 29.22
C PHE A 55 10.86 3.66 30.16
N VAL A 56 10.89 3.40 31.46
CA VAL A 56 10.66 4.40 32.51
C VAL A 56 11.99 4.67 33.21
N TRP A 57 12.49 5.90 33.08
CA TRP A 57 13.81 6.27 33.60
C TRP A 57 13.86 6.15 35.12
N ARG A 58 14.90 5.47 35.64
CA ARG A 58 15.11 5.14 37.07
C ARG A 58 14.05 4.24 37.71
N ASN A 59 13.15 3.65 36.90
CA ASN A 59 12.12 2.73 37.34
C ASN A 59 12.02 1.53 36.38
N PRO A 60 13.09 0.72 36.25
CA PRO A 60 13.12 -0.41 35.32
C PRO A 60 12.03 -1.45 35.59
N GLU A 61 11.54 -1.56 36.84
CA GLU A 61 10.42 -2.42 37.23
C GLU A 61 9.08 -2.02 36.58
N LEU A 62 8.98 -0.78 36.09
CA LEU A 62 7.82 -0.28 35.35
C LEU A 62 8.02 -0.33 33.84
N SER A 63 9.21 -0.74 33.39
CA SER A 63 9.53 -0.88 31.97
C SER A 63 9.12 -2.25 31.46
N SER A 64 8.42 -2.30 30.33
CA SER A 64 7.94 -3.55 29.75
C SER A 64 7.80 -3.45 28.24
N THR A 65 7.88 -4.60 27.56
CA THR A 65 7.49 -4.71 26.15
C THR A 65 6.13 -5.37 26.10
N VAL A 66 5.14 -4.69 25.52
CA VAL A 66 3.75 -5.15 25.50
C VAL A 66 3.15 -5.01 24.10
N PRO A 67 2.32 -5.98 23.69
CA PRO A 67 1.57 -5.87 22.44
C PRO A 67 0.39 -4.91 22.60
N VAL A 68 0.04 -4.21 21.52
CA VAL A 68 -1.19 -3.42 21.40
C VAL A 68 -2.33 -4.38 21.12
N ARG A 69 -3.29 -4.43 22.03
CA ARG A 69 -4.45 -5.33 21.97
C ARG A 69 -5.39 -4.95 20.80
N PRO A 70 -6.32 -5.82 20.39
CA PRO A 70 -7.29 -5.53 19.33
C PRO A 70 -8.21 -4.32 19.58
N ASP A 71 -8.45 -3.98 20.85
CA ASP A 71 -9.18 -2.77 21.27
C ASP A 71 -8.32 -1.49 21.20
N GLY A 72 -7.06 -1.62 20.80
CA GLY A 72 -6.08 -0.56 20.69
C GLY A 72 -5.47 -0.11 22.01
N ARG A 73 -5.67 -0.88 23.09
CA ARG A 73 -5.15 -0.57 24.42
C ARG A 73 -3.89 -1.37 24.72
N ILE A 74 -3.08 -0.85 25.65
CA ILE A 74 -1.94 -1.56 26.25
C ILE A 74 -2.12 -1.65 27.76
N THR A 75 -1.51 -2.66 28.35
CA THR A 75 -1.47 -2.87 29.81
C THR A 75 -0.03 -2.80 30.27
N THR A 76 0.25 -2.02 31.31
CA THR A 76 1.60 -1.81 31.85
C THR A 76 1.59 -1.93 33.37
N PRO A 77 2.75 -2.12 34.03
CA PRO A 77 2.78 -2.12 35.49
C PRO A 77 2.16 -0.83 36.06
N LEU A 78 1.32 -0.97 37.10
CA LEU A 78 0.57 0.09 37.79
C LEU A 78 -0.54 0.79 36.99
N ILE A 79 -0.51 0.73 35.66
CA ILE A 79 -1.52 1.36 34.82
C ILE A 79 -2.03 0.36 33.78
N GLU A 80 -3.28 -0.01 33.96
CA GLU A 80 -4.01 -0.82 33.02
C GLU A 80 -4.64 0.06 31.93
N ASP A 81 -4.87 -0.53 30.76
CA ASP A 81 -5.85 -0.03 29.81
C ASP A 81 -5.59 1.41 29.30
N ILE A 82 -4.38 1.65 28.78
CA ILE A 82 -4.03 2.91 28.12
C ILE A 82 -4.33 2.80 26.63
N GLN A 83 -5.07 3.77 26.07
CA GLN A 83 -5.31 3.83 24.62
C GLN A 83 -3.99 4.17 23.90
N ALA A 84 -3.45 3.20 23.17
CA ALA A 84 -2.23 3.34 22.38
C ALA A 84 -2.54 3.57 20.91
N SER A 85 -3.52 2.86 20.34
CA SER A 85 -3.88 3.03 18.94
C SER A 85 -4.34 4.44 18.63
N GLY A 86 -3.93 4.96 17.47
CA GLY A 86 -4.24 6.33 17.04
C GLY A 86 -3.35 7.39 17.66
N ARG A 87 -2.29 7.01 18.39
CA ARG A 87 -1.29 7.92 18.95
C ARG A 87 0.09 7.68 18.35
N THR A 88 0.91 8.71 18.31
CA THR A 88 2.34 8.55 18.08
C THR A 88 3.03 8.00 19.34
N PRO A 89 4.23 7.41 19.24
CA PRO A 89 5.00 6.98 20.40
C PRO A 89 5.25 8.13 21.40
N THR A 90 5.50 9.34 20.89
CA THR A 90 5.70 10.53 21.71
C THR A 90 4.43 10.93 22.45
N GLU A 91 3.27 10.90 21.79
CA GLU A 91 1.99 11.18 22.44
C GLU A 91 1.64 10.15 23.50
N LEU A 92 1.86 8.87 23.22
CA LEU A 92 1.64 7.80 24.19
C LEU A 92 2.55 7.98 25.42
N ALA A 93 3.81 8.36 25.23
CA ALA A 93 4.74 8.63 26.32
C ALA A 93 4.21 9.74 27.27
N ARG A 94 3.67 10.83 26.73
CA ARG A 94 3.09 11.92 27.53
C ARG A 94 1.88 11.46 28.35
N VAL A 95 0.98 10.68 27.73
CA VAL A 95 -0.18 10.10 28.44
C VAL A 95 0.27 9.15 29.56
N MET A 96 1.35 8.38 29.33
CA MET A 96 1.90 7.50 30.35
C MET A 96 2.55 8.27 31.51
N GLU A 97 3.28 9.35 31.23
CA GLU A 97 3.86 10.22 32.26
C GLU A 97 2.79 10.80 33.18
N GLU A 98 1.69 11.30 32.61
CA GLU A 98 0.55 11.83 33.37
C GLU A 98 -0.09 10.79 34.29
N LYS A 99 -0.31 9.57 33.77
CA LYS A 99 -0.91 8.49 34.56
C LYS A 99 0.05 7.94 35.62
N LEU A 100 1.35 7.83 35.32
CA LEU A 100 2.36 7.34 36.26
C LEU A 100 2.66 8.35 37.36
N ALA A 101 2.38 9.64 37.17
CA ALA A 101 2.62 10.68 38.16
C ALA A 101 1.90 10.45 39.51
N THR A 102 0.83 9.63 39.52
CA THR A 102 0.12 9.23 40.76
C THR A 102 0.93 8.25 41.61
N TYR A 103 1.87 7.53 41.00
CA TYR A 103 2.64 6.47 41.65
C TYR A 103 4.15 6.76 41.72
N VAL A 104 4.67 7.54 40.76
CA VAL A 104 6.08 7.89 40.63
C VAL A 104 6.22 9.40 40.54
N LYS A 105 7.17 9.98 41.28
CA LYS A 105 7.43 11.42 41.22
C LYS A 105 8.27 11.77 40.00
N ASN A 106 7.73 12.63 39.13
CA ASN A 106 8.37 13.08 37.88
C ASN A 106 8.83 11.91 36.99
N PRO A 107 7.90 11.04 36.53
CA PRO A 107 8.25 9.95 35.62
C PRO A 107 8.73 10.53 34.29
N VAL A 108 9.74 9.90 33.70
CA VAL A 108 10.19 10.18 32.33
C VAL A 108 10.04 8.89 31.55
N VAL A 109 9.15 8.90 30.56
CA VAL A 109 8.78 7.71 29.80
C VAL A 109 9.29 7.84 28.37
N THR A 110 9.93 6.79 27.87
CA THR A 110 10.28 6.62 26.47
C THR A 110 9.51 5.44 25.92
N VAL A 111 8.89 5.64 24.76
CA VAL A 111 8.07 4.65 24.07
C VAL A 111 8.70 4.39 22.71
N MET A 112 8.98 3.13 22.41
CA MET A 112 9.55 2.69 21.15
C MET A 112 8.69 1.57 20.56
N VAL A 113 8.31 1.68 19.29
CA VAL A 113 7.63 0.58 18.61
C VAL A 113 8.69 -0.39 18.11
N THR A 114 8.60 -1.66 18.52
CA THR A 114 9.59 -2.71 18.25
C THR A 114 9.12 -3.73 17.22
N SER A 115 7.81 -3.94 17.10
CA SER A 115 7.21 -4.72 16.03
C SER A 115 6.12 -3.88 15.38
N PHE A 116 6.35 -3.50 14.13
CA PHE A 116 5.41 -2.76 13.30
C PHE A 116 4.67 -3.81 12.48
N GLN A 117 3.47 -4.18 12.90
CA GLN A 117 2.64 -5.01 12.04
C GLN A 117 1.99 -4.19 10.93
N GLY A 118 2.01 -2.87 11.06
CA GLY A 118 1.34 -1.96 10.14
C GLY A 118 -0.17 -2.12 10.27
N THR A 119 -0.88 -1.02 10.46
CA THR A 119 -2.34 -1.01 10.31
C THR A 119 -2.71 -1.43 8.87
N TYR A 120 -3.92 -1.97 8.64
CA TYR A 120 -4.37 -2.49 7.32
C TYR A 120 -4.21 -1.50 6.16
N ASP A 121 -4.20 -0.20 6.46
CA ASP A 121 -3.99 0.95 5.58
C ASP A 121 -2.51 1.29 5.34
N SER A 122 -1.58 0.67 6.08
CA SER A 122 -0.13 0.82 5.92
C SER A 122 0.57 -0.40 5.30
N GLN A 123 -0.20 -1.35 4.77
CA GLN A 123 0.33 -2.56 4.13
C GLN A 123 0.06 -2.53 2.63
N ILE A 124 1.01 -3.04 1.85
CA ILE A 124 0.82 -3.36 0.43
C ILE A 124 0.30 -4.80 0.33
N ARG A 125 -0.72 -5.03 -0.49
CA ARG A 125 -1.27 -6.36 -0.74
C ARG A 125 -0.97 -6.79 -2.16
N VAL A 126 -0.41 -7.98 -2.33
CA VAL A 126 -0.15 -8.55 -3.66
C VAL A 126 -1.05 -9.76 -3.87
N VAL A 127 -1.78 -9.78 -4.97
CA VAL A 127 -2.71 -10.85 -5.34
C VAL A 127 -2.56 -11.25 -6.81
N GLY A 128 -2.98 -12.47 -7.13
CA GLY A 128 -2.92 -13.01 -8.48
C GLY A 128 -1.59 -13.72 -8.78
N GLN A 129 -1.07 -13.56 -10.00
CA GLN A 129 0.06 -14.30 -10.55
C GLN A 129 1.45 -13.77 -10.12
N ALA A 130 1.63 -13.56 -8.81
CA ALA A 130 2.96 -13.44 -8.19
C ALA A 130 3.46 -14.82 -7.73
N SER A 131 4.77 -15.00 -7.60
CA SER A 131 5.35 -16.27 -7.12
C SER A 131 4.90 -16.61 -5.69
N ASP A 132 4.83 -15.62 -4.80
CA ASP A 132 4.35 -15.73 -3.42
C ASP A 132 3.40 -14.56 -3.07
N PRO A 133 2.10 -14.65 -3.43
CA PRO A 133 1.12 -13.60 -3.12
C PRO A 133 0.95 -13.42 -1.61
N LYS A 134 1.24 -12.21 -1.10
CA LYS A 134 1.20 -11.92 0.33
C LYS A 134 0.98 -10.45 0.65
N ILE A 135 0.85 -10.19 1.95
CA ILE A 135 0.81 -8.86 2.54
C ILE A 135 2.24 -8.45 2.91
N ILE A 136 2.62 -7.23 2.54
CA ILE A 136 3.95 -6.67 2.77
C ILE A 136 3.80 -5.38 3.58
N PRO A 137 4.45 -5.26 4.75
CA PRO A 137 4.51 -4.00 5.49
C PRO A 137 5.18 -2.91 4.63
N TYR A 138 4.53 -1.75 4.49
CA TYR A 138 5.11 -0.63 3.75
C TYR A 138 6.33 -0.07 4.50
N ARG A 139 7.36 0.29 3.73
CA ARG A 139 8.49 1.10 4.20
C ARG A 139 8.58 2.33 3.31
N ASP A 140 9.01 3.44 3.89
CA ASP A 140 9.11 4.69 3.16
C ASP A 140 10.00 4.55 1.92
N GLY A 141 9.53 5.10 0.79
CA GLY A 141 10.22 5.00 -0.50
C GLY A 141 10.11 3.65 -1.20
N MET A 142 9.28 2.71 -0.73
CA MET A 142 9.09 1.44 -1.45
C MET A 142 8.55 1.64 -2.86
N THR A 143 9.11 0.87 -3.79
CA THR A 143 8.76 0.87 -5.21
C THR A 143 8.15 -0.46 -5.65
N LEU A 144 7.60 -0.49 -6.86
CA LEU A 144 7.08 -1.71 -7.47
C LEU A 144 8.16 -2.80 -7.54
N LEU A 145 9.41 -2.43 -7.80
CA LEU A 145 10.54 -3.38 -7.80
C LEU A 145 10.73 -4.04 -6.43
N ASP A 146 10.66 -3.27 -5.34
CA ASP A 146 10.81 -3.80 -3.98
C ASP A 146 9.70 -4.80 -3.63
N VAL A 147 8.48 -4.51 -4.08
CA VAL A 147 7.33 -5.43 -3.95
C VAL A 147 7.58 -6.73 -4.70
N MET A 148 8.09 -6.64 -5.94
CA MET A 148 8.35 -7.81 -6.77
C MET A 148 9.49 -8.67 -6.22
N ILE A 149 10.53 -8.08 -5.63
CA ILE A 149 11.57 -8.79 -4.89
C ILE A 149 10.97 -9.53 -3.70
N ALA A 150 10.10 -8.88 -2.94
CA ALA A 150 9.50 -9.45 -1.74
C ALA A 150 8.62 -10.68 -2.06
N VAL A 151 7.86 -10.66 -3.16
CA VAL A 151 7.01 -11.80 -3.58
C VAL A 151 7.73 -12.82 -4.46
N GLY A 152 9.02 -12.64 -4.75
CA GLY A 152 9.80 -13.59 -5.54
C GLY A 152 9.52 -13.55 -7.05
N GLY A 153 9.06 -12.41 -7.58
CA GLY A 153 8.79 -12.23 -9.00
C GLY A 153 7.37 -12.65 -9.44
N LEU A 154 7.22 -12.80 -10.74
CA LEU A 154 5.99 -13.23 -11.41
C LEU A 154 6.01 -14.75 -11.64
N THR A 155 4.83 -15.36 -11.74
CA THR A 155 4.71 -16.74 -12.25
C THR A 155 4.89 -16.77 -13.78
N ASP A 156 5.14 -17.96 -14.33
CA ASP A 156 5.27 -18.15 -15.80
C ASP A 156 3.98 -17.82 -16.58
N PHE A 157 2.83 -17.79 -15.89
CA PHE A 157 1.52 -17.49 -16.47
C PHE A 157 1.06 -16.06 -16.20
N ALA A 158 1.92 -15.21 -15.63
CA ALA A 158 1.56 -13.85 -15.32
C ALA A 158 1.46 -12.97 -16.58
N ALA A 159 0.53 -12.03 -16.57
CA ALA A 159 0.52 -10.91 -17.51
C ALA A 159 1.00 -9.65 -16.80
N GLY A 160 2.31 -9.54 -16.57
CA GLY A 160 2.93 -8.47 -15.79
C GLY A 160 2.65 -7.06 -16.32
N ASN A 161 2.61 -6.89 -17.64
CA ASN A 161 2.24 -5.62 -18.29
C ASN A 161 0.73 -5.29 -18.29
N ARG A 162 -0.11 -6.18 -17.77
CA ARG A 162 -1.54 -5.93 -17.51
C ARG A 162 -1.85 -5.79 -16.03
N ALA A 163 -0.83 -5.78 -15.18
CA ALA A 163 -1.03 -5.61 -13.75
C ALA A 163 -1.51 -4.20 -13.40
N THR A 164 -2.25 -4.10 -12.31
CA THR A 164 -2.84 -2.85 -11.84
C THR A 164 -2.58 -2.66 -10.35
N VAL A 165 -2.30 -1.42 -9.95
CA VAL A 165 -2.31 -0.98 -8.56
C VAL A 165 -3.66 -0.32 -8.28
N VAL A 166 -4.38 -0.84 -7.29
CA VAL A 166 -5.56 -0.17 -6.72
C VAL A 166 -5.11 0.68 -5.54
N ARG A 167 -5.35 1.99 -5.62
CA ARG A 167 -4.94 2.97 -4.61
C ARG A 167 -6.12 3.86 -4.24
N ARG A 168 -6.24 4.18 -2.95
CA ARG A 168 -7.26 5.11 -2.47
C ARG A 168 -6.74 6.54 -2.59
N VAL A 169 -7.40 7.37 -3.38
CA VAL A 169 -7.09 8.79 -3.61
C VAL A 169 -8.35 9.59 -3.29
N ASP A 170 -8.26 10.56 -2.39
CA ASP A 170 -9.39 11.42 -1.96
C ASP A 170 -10.63 10.64 -1.48
N GLY A 171 -10.42 9.48 -0.86
CA GLY A 171 -11.51 8.64 -0.36
C GLY A 171 -12.10 7.68 -1.38
N GLU A 172 -11.70 7.74 -2.65
CA GLU A 172 -12.15 6.86 -3.74
C GLU A 172 -11.06 5.89 -4.18
N SER A 173 -11.44 4.67 -4.56
CA SER A 173 -10.50 3.69 -5.10
C SER A 173 -10.26 3.93 -6.59
N ARG A 174 -9.03 4.20 -6.98
CA ARG A 174 -8.60 4.34 -8.37
C ARG A 174 -7.67 3.19 -8.78
N GLN A 175 -7.74 2.81 -10.05
CA GLN A 175 -6.87 1.78 -10.63
C GLN A 175 -5.83 2.42 -11.53
N PHE A 176 -4.59 2.02 -11.36
CA PHE A 176 -3.46 2.48 -12.13
C PHE A 176 -2.75 1.32 -12.77
N ASN A 177 -2.42 1.40 -14.05
CA ASN A 177 -1.67 0.32 -14.67
C ASN A 177 -0.18 0.44 -14.39
N VAL A 178 0.43 -0.73 -14.27
CA VAL A 178 1.86 -0.89 -14.10
C VAL A 178 2.40 -1.88 -15.11
N ARG A 179 3.67 -1.70 -15.47
CA ARG A 179 4.34 -2.45 -16.52
C ARG A 179 5.44 -3.31 -15.91
N ILE A 180 5.05 -4.40 -15.24
CA ILE A 180 5.99 -5.22 -14.45
C ILE A 180 6.98 -5.96 -15.35
N ASP A 181 6.55 -6.48 -16.51
CA ASP A 181 7.45 -7.20 -17.41
C ASP A 181 8.50 -6.26 -18.01
N ASP A 182 8.10 -5.04 -18.38
CA ASP A 182 9.04 -4.05 -18.90
C ASP A 182 10.09 -3.68 -17.84
N LEU A 183 9.70 -3.64 -16.56
CA LEU A 183 10.60 -3.37 -15.45
C LEU A 183 11.57 -4.53 -15.17
N ILE A 184 11.05 -5.73 -14.94
CA ILE A 184 11.85 -6.88 -14.45
C ILE A 184 12.61 -7.54 -15.60
N ASN A 185 11.94 -7.80 -16.73
CA ASN A 185 12.50 -8.52 -17.86
C ASN A 185 13.13 -7.56 -18.88
N GLY A 186 12.50 -6.40 -19.09
CA GLY A 186 12.95 -5.37 -20.04
C GLY A 186 14.00 -4.40 -19.48
N GLY A 187 14.15 -4.31 -18.15
CA GLY A 187 15.06 -3.36 -17.50
C GLY A 187 14.65 -1.89 -17.63
N ASP A 188 13.41 -1.58 -18.00
CA ASP A 188 12.93 -0.19 -18.09
C ASP A 188 12.62 0.37 -16.71
N ILE A 189 13.59 1.08 -16.13
CA ILE A 189 13.48 1.72 -14.81
C ILE A 189 12.32 2.72 -14.76
N ARG A 190 11.88 3.27 -15.90
CA ARG A 190 10.74 4.21 -15.94
C ARG A 190 9.42 3.55 -15.54
N ALA A 191 9.32 2.23 -15.65
CA ALA A 191 8.18 1.46 -15.19
C ALA A 191 8.19 1.21 -13.67
N ASN A 192 9.26 1.60 -12.97
CA ASN A 192 9.34 1.47 -11.51
C ASN A 192 8.59 2.60 -10.82
N VAL A 193 7.33 2.33 -10.47
CA VAL A 193 6.46 3.30 -9.80
C VAL A 193 6.63 3.23 -8.28
N GLY A 194 6.44 4.37 -7.61
CA GLY A 194 6.37 4.43 -6.15
C GLY A 194 5.09 3.78 -5.63
N MET A 195 5.23 2.91 -4.65
CA MET A 195 4.11 2.28 -3.94
C MET A 195 3.72 3.17 -2.75
N MET A 196 2.47 3.04 -2.31
CA MET A 196 1.93 3.78 -1.17
C MET A 196 1.32 2.84 -0.13
N PRO A 197 1.24 3.30 1.13
CA PRO A 197 0.41 2.68 2.17
C PRO A 197 -0.98 2.29 1.63
N GLY A 198 -1.35 1.02 1.77
CA GLY A 198 -2.69 0.53 1.43
C GLY A 198 -2.89 0.07 -0.02
N ASP A 199 -1.87 0.21 -0.88
CA ASP A 199 -1.93 -0.22 -2.27
C ASP A 199 -2.25 -1.73 -2.40
N ILE A 200 -3.01 -2.07 -3.44
CA ILE A 200 -3.29 -3.46 -3.82
C ILE A 200 -2.75 -3.69 -5.22
N LEU A 201 -1.69 -4.49 -5.33
CA LEU A 201 -1.14 -4.94 -6.61
C LEU A 201 -1.89 -6.20 -7.06
N ILE A 202 -2.57 -6.09 -8.19
CA ILE A 202 -3.31 -7.18 -8.83
C ILE A 202 -2.57 -7.58 -10.10
N ILE A 203 -2.16 -8.84 -10.16
CA ILE A 203 -1.43 -9.40 -11.30
C ILE A 203 -2.33 -10.45 -11.99
N PRO A 204 -2.91 -10.13 -13.16
CA PRO A 204 -3.78 -11.06 -13.85
C PRO A 204 -2.98 -12.18 -14.53
N GLU A 205 -3.70 -13.24 -14.88
CA GLU A 205 -3.17 -14.33 -15.70
C GLU A 205 -3.08 -13.93 -17.19
N ALA A 206 -2.12 -14.53 -17.88
CA ALA A 206 -2.01 -14.51 -19.32
C ALA A 206 -3.17 -15.30 -19.93
N TRP A 207 -4.00 -14.65 -20.77
CA TRP A 207 -4.94 -15.39 -21.61
C TRP A 207 -4.15 -16.14 -22.68
N PHE A 208 -4.39 -17.45 -22.79
CA PHE A 208 -3.86 -18.34 -23.82
C PHE A 208 -4.70 -18.30 -25.09
#